data_AF-A0A962W306-F1
#
_entry.id   AF-A0A962W306-F1
#
_cell.length_a   1.000
_cell.length_b   1.000
_cell.length_c   1.000
_cell.angle_alpha   90.00
_cell.angle_beta   90.00
_cell.angle_gamma   90.00
#
_symmetry.space_group_name_H-M   'P 1'
#
loop_
_entity.id
_entity.type
_entity.pdbx_description
1 polymer ?
#
loop_
_entity_poly.entity_id
_entity_poly.type
_entity_poly.pdbx_seq_one_letter_code
_entity_poly.pdbx_strand_id
1 'polypeptide(L)'
;LFTCVLEESFFRGIVQTALIRGFIDRGWSRAAPLGIIAASLLFGGAHVGGGTAFMLLATVAGFGYGVAYYLTGRIHYAVAIHFAVNAVHYLCFAAPPGAR
;
A
#
# COMPACT_ATOMS: atom_id res chain seq x y z
N LEU A 1 -13.07 5.21 1.38
CA LEU A 1 -12.65 5.09 2.80
C LEU A 1 -12.67 3.63 3.27
N PHE A 2 -13.82 2.94 3.23
CA PHE A 2 -13.90 1.54 3.69
C PHE A 2 -12.92 0.61 2.98
N THR A 3 -12.79 0.71 1.66
CA THR A 3 -11.77 -0.02 0.87
C THR A 3 -10.36 0.24 1.39
N CYS A 4 -9.99 1.50 1.61
CA CYS A 4 -8.67 1.86 2.16
C CYS A 4 -8.45 1.25 3.56
N VAL A 5 -9.48 1.18 4.40
CA VAL A 5 -9.37 0.52 5.72
C VAL A 5 -9.04 -0.96 5.54
N LEU A 6 -9.81 -1.68 4.70
CA LEU A 6 -9.59 -3.10 4.46
C LEU A 6 -8.21 -3.39 3.85
N GLU A 7 -7.84 -2.63 2.82
CA GLU A 7 -6.57 -2.79 2.14
C GLU A 7 -5.39 -2.52 3.08
N GLU A 8 -5.40 -1.40 3.82
CA GLU A 8 -4.29 -1.12 4.73
C GLU A 8 -4.27 -2.09 5.92
N SER A 9 -5.42 -2.49 6.47
CA SER A 9 -5.47 -3.53 7.50
C SER A 9 -4.88 -4.85 7.03
N PHE A 10 -5.15 -5.25 5.78
CA PHE A 10 -4.59 -6.47 5.20
C PHE A 10 -3.09 -6.30 4.87
N PHE A 11 -2.73 -5.34 4.03
CA PHE A 11 -1.37 -5.20 3.52
C PHE A 11 -0.37 -4.71 4.57
N ARG A 12 -0.77 -3.80 5.47
CA ARG A 12 0.12 -3.28 6.52
C ARG A 12 0.00 -4.09 7.80
N GLY A 13 -1.23 -4.27 8.27
CA GLY A 13 -1.49 -5.00 9.51
C GLY A 13 -1.01 -6.44 9.45
N ILE A 14 -1.29 -7.15 8.35
CA ILE A 14 -0.97 -8.58 8.21
C ILE A 14 0.27 -8.80 7.34
N VAL A 15 0.23 -8.44 6.06
CA VAL A 15 1.27 -8.84 5.09
C VAL A 15 2.64 -8.25 5.40
N GLN A 16 2.74 -6.92 5.54
CA GLN A 16 3.98 -6.23 5.87
C GLN A 16 4.54 -6.71 7.22
N THR A 17 3.69 -6.81 8.24
CA THR A 17 4.09 -7.27 9.57
C THR A 17 4.63 -8.71 9.53
N ALA A 18 3.95 -9.62 8.83
CA ALA A 18 4.37 -11.00 8.70
C ALA A 18 5.68 -11.14 7.91
N LEU A 19 5.86 -10.37 6.83
CA LEU A 19 7.10 -10.36 6.06
C LEU A 19 8.28 -9.84 6.88
N ILE A 20 8.11 -8.72 7.59
CA ILE A 20 9.17 -8.17 8.46
C ILE A 20 9.55 -9.18 9.54
N ARG A 21 8.58 -9.77 10.23
CA ARG A 21 8.84 -10.81 11.25
C ARG A 21 9.57 -12.01 10.66
N GLY A 22 9.08 -12.55 9.54
CA GLY A 22 9.70 -13.69 8.88
C GLY A 22 11.14 -13.41 8.39
N PHE A 23 11.47 -12.16 8.04
CA PHE A 23 12.84 -11.77 7.70
C PHE A 23 13.73 -11.59 8.95
N ILE A 24 13.18 -11.07 10.05
CA ILE A 24 13.87 -11.02 11.35
C ILE A 24 14.22 -12.43 11.82
N ASP A 25 13.27 -13.37 11.77
CA ASP A 25 13.46 -14.76 12.20
C ASP A 25 14.54 -15.49 11.39
N ARG A 26 14.78 -15.04 10.14
CA ARG A 26 15.85 -15.53 9.27
C ARG A 26 17.20 -14.82 9.48
N GLY A 27 17.29 -13.88 10.43
CA GLY A 27 18.51 -13.14 10.73
C GLY A 27 18.85 -12.05 9.71
N TRP A 28 17.90 -11.58 8.90
CA TRP A 28 18.18 -10.58 7.88
C TRP A 28 18.31 -9.18 8.50
N SER A 29 19.50 -8.57 8.40
CA SER A 29 19.79 -7.24 8.96
C SER A 29 18.94 -6.10 8.36
N ARG A 30 18.32 -6.32 7.20
CA ARG A 30 17.44 -5.37 6.49
C ARG A 30 15.98 -5.80 6.45
N ALA A 31 15.52 -6.57 7.44
CA ALA A 31 14.18 -7.13 7.48
C ALA A 31 13.05 -6.09 7.29
N ALA A 32 13.11 -4.97 8.02
CA ALA A 32 12.09 -3.92 7.91
C ALA A 32 11.95 -3.32 6.50
N PRO A 33 13.00 -2.73 5.89
CA PRO A 33 12.88 -2.17 4.56
C PRO A 33 12.54 -3.21 3.49
N LEU A 34 13.06 -4.44 3.60
CA LEU A 34 12.72 -5.52 2.66
C LEU A 34 11.25 -5.94 2.78
N GLY A 35 10.71 -6.02 4.01
CA GLY A 35 9.29 -6.34 4.23
C GLY A 35 8.36 -5.25 3.70
N ILE A 36 8.74 -3.98 3.87
CA ILE A 36 7.99 -2.84 3.29
C ILE A 36 8.00 -2.91 1.76
N ILE A 37 9.18 -3.11 1.14
CA ILE A 37 9.30 -3.21 -0.32
C ILE A 37 8.47 -4.38 -0.85
N ALA A 38 8.60 -5.57 -0.26
CA ALA A 38 7.85 -6.75 -0.67
C ALA A 38 6.33 -6.55 -0.54
N ALA A 39 5.85 -6.00 0.58
CA ALA A 39 4.43 -5.69 0.76
C ALA A 39 3.93 -4.64 -0.24
N SER A 40 4.77 -3.68 -0.63
CA SER A 40 4.44 -2.63 -1.60
C SER A 40 4.35 -3.19 -3.03
N LEU A 41 5.25 -4.11 -3.39
CA LEU A 41 5.18 -4.83 -4.67
C LEU A 41 3.92 -5.71 -4.76
N LEU A 42 3.58 -6.42 -3.68
CA LEU A 42 2.34 -7.20 -3.62
C LEU A 42 1.10 -6.32 -3.72
N PHE A 43 1.09 -5.18 -3.02
CA PHE A 43 0.03 -4.19 -3.13
C PHE A 43 -0.12 -3.70 -4.57
N GLY A 44 0.97 -3.27 -5.21
CA GLY A 44 0.95 -2.88 -6.63
C GLY A 44 0.44 -3.99 -7.54
N GLY A 45 0.94 -5.21 -7.39
CA GLY A 45 0.53 -6.37 -8.19
C GLY A 45 -0.97 -6.69 -8.09
N ALA A 46 -1.59 -6.48 -6.93
CA ALA A 46 -3.04 -6.63 -6.77
C ALA A 46 -3.85 -5.61 -7.62
N HIS A 47 -3.22 -4.52 -8.07
CA HIS A 47 -3.84 -3.45 -8.87
C HIS A 47 -3.54 -3.57 -10.37
N VAL A 48 -2.95 -4.67 -10.84
CA VAL A 48 -2.62 -4.89 -12.26
C VAL A 48 -3.83 -4.75 -13.20
N GLY A 49 -5.06 -5.01 -12.69
CA GLY A 49 -6.30 -4.83 -13.44
C GLY A 49 -6.58 -3.38 -13.87
N GLY A 50 -5.96 -2.39 -13.23
CA GLY A 50 -6.02 -0.98 -13.64
C GLY A 50 -4.99 -0.59 -14.69
N GLY A 51 -4.16 -1.52 -15.17
CA GLY A 51 -3.09 -1.32 -16.14
C GLY A 51 -1.73 -1.00 -15.51
N THR A 52 -0.66 -1.11 -16.31
CA THR A 52 0.73 -1.02 -15.84
C THR A 52 1.04 0.30 -15.14
N ALA A 53 0.56 1.42 -15.67
CA ALA A 53 0.78 2.74 -15.05
C ALA A 53 0.15 2.82 -13.65
N PHE A 54 -1.07 2.29 -13.49
CA PHE A 54 -1.75 2.26 -12.21
C PHE A 54 -1.08 1.29 -11.22
N MET A 55 -0.64 0.12 -11.69
CA MET A 55 0.15 -0.84 -10.90
C MET A 55 1.44 -0.21 -10.34
N LEU A 56 2.17 0.55 -11.16
CA LEU A 56 3.38 1.26 -10.73
C LEU A 56 3.05 2.37 -9.72
N LEU A 57 2.02 3.16 -9.99
CA LEU A 57 1.53 4.18 -9.05
C LEU A 57 1.15 3.57 -7.70
N ALA A 58 0.37 2.49 -7.70
CA ALA A 58 -0.05 1.76 -6.52
C ALA A 58 1.16 1.21 -5.75
N THR A 59 2.20 0.72 -6.44
CA THR A 59 3.44 0.26 -5.80
C THR A 59 4.13 1.39 -5.04
N VAL A 60 4.32 2.55 -5.69
CA VAL A 60 4.96 3.72 -5.06
C VAL A 60 4.13 4.26 -3.90
N ALA A 61 2.82 4.36 -4.08
CA ALA A 61 1.93 4.82 -3.03
C ALA A 61 1.91 3.85 -1.84
N GLY A 62 1.83 2.54 -2.11
CA GLY A 62 1.91 1.47 -1.12
C GLY A 62 3.21 1.50 -0.30
N PHE A 63 4.33 1.88 -0.92
CA PHE A 63 5.58 2.12 -0.19
C PHE A 63 5.47 3.27 0.80
N GLY A 64 4.87 4.40 0.39
CA GLY A 64 4.59 5.52 1.29
C GLY A 64 3.70 5.13 2.46
N TYR A 65 2.63 4.35 2.21
CA TYR A 65 1.72 3.88 3.26
C TYR A 65 2.42 2.92 4.23
N GLY A 66 3.26 2.03 3.69
CA GLY A 66 4.07 1.09 4.46
C GLY A 66 5.09 1.77 5.38
N VAL A 67 5.76 2.81 4.88
CA VAL A 67 6.66 3.65 5.68
C VAL A 67 5.88 4.40 6.76
N ALA A 68 4.74 5.01 6.42
CA ALA A 68 3.91 5.71 7.41
C ALA A 68 3.46 4.78 8.53
N TYR A 69 2.99 3.57 8.21
CA TYR A 69 2.63 2.58 9.22
C TYR A 69 3.85 2.13 10.06
N TYR A 70 4.99 1.87 9.42
CA TYR A 70 6.21 1.45 10.12
C TYR A 70 6.70 2.49 11.12
N LEU A 71 6.70 3.77 10.74
CA LEU A 71 7.18 4.86 11.59
C LEU A 71 6.22 5.21 12.73
N THR A 72 4.90 5.06 12.51
CA THR A 72 3.89 5.51 13.47
C THR A 72 3.30 4.38 14.32
N GLY A 73 3.42 3.12 13.88
CA GLY A 73 2.73 1.97 14.47
C GLY A 73 1.20 2.04 14.38
N ARG A 74 0.65 2.98 13.60
CA ARG A 74 -0.77 3.36 13.64
C ARG A 74 -1.39 3.25 12.25
N ILE A 75 -2.36 2.36 12.10
CA ILE A 75 -2.99 2.04 10.81
C ILE A 75 -3.74 3.24 10.19
N HIS A 76 -4.29 4.13 11.02
CA HIS A 76 -5.10 5.26 10.54
C HIS A 76 -4.28 6.27 9.72
N TYR A 77 -2.97 6.39 9.93
CA TYR A 77 -2.13 7.24 9.08
C TYR A 77 -1.99 6.65 7.67
N ALA A 78 -1.77 5.34 7.55
CA ALA A 78 -1.74 4.67 6.25
C ALA A 78 -3.10 4.81 5.54
N VAL A 79 -4.21 4.59 6.26
CA VAL A 79 -5.57 4.77 5.71
C VAL A 79 -5.81 6.21 5.25
N ALA A 80 -5.40 7.20 6.02
CA ALA A 80 -5.59 8.61 5.68
C ALA A 80 -4.81 9.00 4.42
N ILE A 81 -3.54 8.59 4.31
CA ILE A 81 -2.70 8.87 3.14
C ILE A 81 -3.25 8.14 1.91
N HIS A 82 -3.63 6.87 2.05
CA HIS A 82 -4.26 6.11 0.97
C HIS A 82 -5.55 6.78 0.50
N PHE A 83 -6.44 7.13 1.43
CA PHE A 83 -7.66 7.85 1.09
C PHE A 83 -7.39 9.16 0.35
N ALA A 84 -6.40 9.95 0.79
CA ALA A 84 -6.02 11.19 0.12
C ALA A 84 -5.51 10.96 -1.31
N VAL A 85 -4.66 9.96 -1.53
CA VAL A 85 -4.18 9.59 -2.88
C VAL A 85 -5.35 9.16 -3.76
N ASN A 86 -6.27 8.33 -3.25
CA ASN A 86 -7.45 7.92 -4.01
C ASN A 86 -8.35 9.11 -4.32
N ALA A 87 -8.57 10.03 -3.38
CA ALA A 87 -9.35 11.24 -3.60
C ALA A 87 -8.74 12.09 -4.73
N VAL A 88 -7.43 12.33 -4.71
CA VAL A 88 -6.73 13.04 -5.80
C VAL A 88 -6.86 12.29 -7.12
N HIS A 89 -6.66 10.96 -7.12
CA HIS A 89 -6.79 10.15 -8.32
C HIS A 89 -8.19 10.26 -8.94
N TYR A 90 -9.24 10.11 -8.13
CA TYR A 90 -10.62 10.19 -8.59
C TYR A 90 -11.01 11.60 -9.03
N LEU A 91 -10.63 12.64 -8.30
CA LEU A 91 -11.01 14.02 -8.61
C LEU A 91 -10.29 14.58 -9.83
N CYS A 92 -9.02 14.20 -10.05
CA CYS A 92 -8.20 14.79 -11.10
C CYS A 92 -8.06 13.90 -12.36
N PHE A 93 -8.23 12.59 -12.22
CA PHE A 93 -7.88 11.65 -13.30
C PHE A 93 -8.96 10.61 -13.64
N ALA A 94 -9.97 10.39 -12.79
CA ALA A 94 -11.06 9.48 -13.15
C ALA A 94 -12.06 10.16 -14.08
N ALA A 95 -12.29 9.56 -15.25
CA ALA A 95 -13.37 9.99 -16.15
C ALA A 95 -14.73 9.74 -15.48
N PRO A 96 -15.73 10.62 -15.71
CA PRO A 96 -17.06 10.40 -15.17
C PRO A 96 -17.65 9.07 -15.69
N PRO A 97 -18.45 8.38 -14.87
CA PRO A 97 -19.20 7.21 -15.34
C PRO A 97 -20.13 7.66 -16.47
N GLY A 98 -19.85 7.24 -17.71
CA GLY A 98 -20.64 7.61 -18.90
C GLY A 98 -19.83 8.02 -20.14
N ALA A 99 -18.50 8.15 -20.05
CA ALA A 99 -17.65 8.49 -21.20
C ALA A 99 -17.18 7.27 -22.03
N ARG A 100 -17.93 6.17 -22.04
CA ARG A 100 -17.66 4.97 -22.85
C ARG A 100 -18.91 4.49 -23.54
#